data_AF-A0A2D9F1D2-F1
#
_entry.id   AF-A0A2D9F1D2-F1
#
_cell.length_a   1.000
_cell.length_b   1.000
_cell.length_c   1.000
_cell.angle_alpha   90.00
_cell.angle_beta   90.00
_cell.angle_gamma   90.00
#
_symmetry.space_group_name_H-M   'P 1'
#
loop_
_entity.id
_entity.type
_entity.pdbx_description
1 polymer ?
#
loop_
_entity_poly.entity_id
_entity_poly.type
_entity_poly.pdbx_seq_one_letter_code
_entity_poly.pdbx_strand_id
1 'polypeptide(L)'
;MEDAELPPDVVELALELRRGYAKSSRTPRYMEAELGETLQDRVKAEVMTLRSMLIAGELDLDGPSFHALCVARLDKINEAREPGTDDQSAFLKGCLYDIADRCMMRFVRPQ
;
A
#
# COMPACT_ATOMS: atom_id res chain seq x y z
N MET A 1 1.41 -0.93 12.34
CA MET A 1 2.53 -0.01 12.02
C MET A 1 3.49 0.14 13.18
N GLU A 2 3.01 0.18 14.43
CA GLU A 2 3.85 0.35 15.63
C GLU A 2 5.02 -0.65 15.74
N ASP A 3 4.77 -1.94 15.50
CA ASP A 3 5.83 -2.97 15.62
C ASP A 3 6.89 -2.95 14.50
N ALA A 4 6.74 -2.06 13.51
CA ALA A 4 7.63 -1.98 12.37
C ALA A 4 8.79 -0.99 12.58
N GLU A 5 8.92 -0.40 13.77
CA GLU A 5 9.96 0.57 14.13
C GLU A 5 10.09 1.74 13.12
N LEU A 6 8.96 2.11 12.50
CA LEU A 6 8.92 3.21 11.55
C LEU A 6 9.03 4.55 12.29
N PRO A 7 9.75 5.54 11.72
CA PRO A 7 9.78 6.90 12.25
C PRO A 7 8.36 7.49 12.42
N PRO A 8 8.08 8.24 13.49
CA PRO A 8 6.74 8.77 13.76
C PRO A 8 6.15 9.62 12.64
N ASP A 9 6.98 10.40 11.95
CA ASP A 9 6.61 11.23 10.80
C ASP A 9 6.15 10.38 9.61
N VAL A 10 6.80 9.25 9.35
CA VAL A 10 6.40 8.30 8.31
C VAL A 10 5.05 7.67 8.65
N VAL A 11 4.83 7.33 9.92
CA VAL A 11 3.56 6.78 10.39
C VAL A 11 2.42 7.80 10.23
N GLU A 12 2.67 9.07 10.57
CA GLU A 12 1.67 10.13 10.41
C GLU A 12 1.27 10.31 8.94
N LEU A 13 2.26 10.40 8.03
CA LEU A 13 1.99 10.48 6.59
C LEU A 13 1.24 9.26 6.05
N ALA A 14 1.56 8.06 6.54
CA ALA A 14 0.84 6.84 6.16
C ALA A 14 -0.65 6.90 6.58
N LEU A 15 -0.93 7.43 7.77
CA LEU A 15 -2.30 7.64 8.25
C LEU A 15 -3.04 8.70 7.44
N GLU A 16 -2.38 9.79 7.04
CA GLU A 16 -2.97 10.80 6.15
C GLU A 16 -3.34 10.23 4.78
N LEU A 17 -2.42 9.48 4.16
CA LEU A 17 -2.67 8.81 2.88
C LEU A 17 -3.84 7.83 2.98
N ARG A 18 -3.92 7.07 4.07
CA ARG A 18 -5.04 6.17 4.34
C ARG A 18 -6.37 6.93 4.45
N ARG A 19 -6.41 8.05 5.18
CA ARG A 19 -7.61 8.90 5.29
C ARG A 19 -8.02 9.46 3.92
N GLY A 20 -7.05 9.89 3.11
CA GLY A 20 -7.27 10.33 1.73
C GLY A 20 -7.93 9.24 0.87
N TYR A 21 -7.39 8.02 0.90
CA TYR A 21 -7.96 6.87 0.20
C TYR A 21 -9.38 6.51 0.70
N ALA A 22 -9.61 6.55 2.01
CA ALA A 22 -10.94 6.29 2.58
C ALA A 22 -11.98 7.33 2.12
N LYS A 23 -11.56 8.57 1.85
CA LYS A 23 -12.43 9.62 1.31
C LYS A 23 -12.71 9.41 -0.18
N SER A 24 -11.69 9.07 -0.98
CA SER A 24 -11.86 8.85 -2.42
C SER A 24 -12.72 7.61 -2.71
N SER A 25 -12.48 6.50 -2.02
CA SER A 25 -13.25 5.25 -2.17
C SER A 25 -14.74 5.37 -1.83
N ARG A 26 -15.13 6.36 -1.00
CA ARG A 26 -16.54 6.61 -0.64
C ARG A 26 -17.24 7.59 -1.58
N THR A 27 -16.53 8.18 -2.54
CA THR A 27 -17.09 9.16 -3.48
C THR A 27 -17.03 8.59 -4.91
N PRO A 28 -17.90 7.63 -5.27
CA PRO A 28 -17.81 6.97 -6.56
C PRO A 28 -18.17 7.94 -7.69
N ARG A 29 -17.23 8.19 -8.58
CA ARG A 29 -17.49 8.67 -9.94
C ARG A 29 -17.52 7.47 -10.86
N TYR A 30 -18.63 7.23 -11.56
CA TYR A 30 -18.91 5.96 -12.26
C TYR A 30 -17.77 5.46 -13.18
N MET A 31 -17.06 6.33 -13.90
CA MET A 31 -15.90 5.92 -14.72
C MET A 31 -14.59 5.76 -13.93
N GLU A 32 -14.40 6.49 -12.83
CA GLU A 32 -13.22 6.37 -11.96
C GLU A 32 -13.33 5.15 -11.03
N ALA A 33 -14.53 4.61 -10.82
CA ALA A 33 -14.79 3.48 -9.95
C ALA A 33 -14.13 2.18 -10.46
N GLU A 34 -14.25 1.87 -11.75
CA GLU A 34 -13.67 0.65 -12.35
C GLU A 34 -12.12 0.69 -12.36
N LEU A 35 -11.55 1.86 -12.66
CA LEU A 35 -10.11 2.09 -12.56
C LEU A 35 -9.66 1.96 -11.09
N GLY A 36 -10.41 2.55 -10.16
CA GLY A 36 -10.14 2.46 -8.73
C GLY A 36 -10.13 1.02 -8.22
N GLU A 37 -11.12 0.20 -8.60
CA GLU A 37 -11.18 -1.22 -8.26
C GLU A 37 -9.98 -1.99 -8.85
N THR A 38 -9.66 -1.75 -10.12
CA THR A 38 -8.51 -2.38 -10.79
C THR A 38 -7.20 -2.06 -10.07
N LEU A 39 -6.99 -0.81 -9.66
CA LEU A 39 -5.80 -0.40 -8.91
C LEU A 39 -5.79 -1.03 -7.51
N GLN A 40 -6.93 -1.10 -6.81
CA GLN A 40 -7.03 -1.76 -5.52
C GLN A 40 -6.65 -3.24 -5.61
N ASP A 41 -7.13 -3.96 -6.61
CA ASP A 41 -6.84 -5.37 -6.79
C ASP A 41 -5.37 -5.62 -7.10
N ARG A 42 -4.74 -4.72 -7.88
CA ARG A 42 -3.29 -4.72 -8.07
C ARG A 42 -2.52 -4.52 -6.77
N VAL A 43 -2.91 -3.54 -5.93
CA VAL A 43 -2.27 -3.34 -4.62
C VAL A 43 -2.41 -4.59 -3.76
N LYS A 44 -3.62 -5.17 -3.65
CA LYS A 44 -3.86 -6.38 -2.85
C LYS A 44 -2.99 -7.54 -3.32
N ALA A 45 -2.90 -7.79 -4.63
CA ALA A 45 -2.12 -8.88 -5.19
C ALA A 45 -0.62 -8.74 -4.90
N GLU A 46 -0.07 -7.55 -5.10
CA GLU A 46 1.36 -7.26 -4.88
C GLU A 46 1.71 -7.34 -3.38
N VAL A 47 0.88 -6.74 -2.52
CA VAL A 47 1.09 -6.78 -1.06
C VAL A 47 0.97 -8.20 -0.52
N MET A 48 -0.02 -8.98 -1.00
CA MET A 48 -0.16 -10.38 -0.62
C MET A 48 1.07 -11.21 -1.02
N THR A 49 1.61 -10.99 -2.21
CA THR A 49 2.82 -11.65 -2.69
C THR A 49 4.01 -11.33 -1.80
N LEU A 50 4.30 -10.04 -1.59
CA LEU A 50 5.41 -9.59 -0.73
C LEU A 50 5.26 -10.11 0.70
N ARG A 51 4.04 -10.08 1.25
CA ARG A 51 3.75 -10.57 2.60
C ARG A 51 3.98 -12.07 2.72
N SER A 52 3.58 -12.85 1.72
CA SER A 52 3.79 -14.29 1.69
C SER A 52 5.28 -14.64 1.68
N MET A 53 6.07 -13.93 0.87
CA MET A 53 7.53 -14.12 0.84
C MET A 53 8.20 -13.74 2.17
N LEU A 54 7.75 -12.66 2.83
CA LEU A 54 8.25 -12.28 4.16
C LEU A 54 7.93 -13.35 5.21
N ILE A 55 6.73 -13.92 5.20
CA ILE A 55 6.32 -14.98 6.13
C ILE A 55 7.11 -16.27 5.86
N ALA A 56 7.29 -16.64 4.59
CA ALA A 56 8.01 -17.85 4.18
C ALA A 56 9.52 -17.80 4.50
N GLY A 57 10.06 -16.62 4.83
CA GLY A 57 11.49 -16.45 5.06
C GLY A 57 12.30 -16.15 3.81
N GLU A 58 11.65 -16.03 2.65
CA GLU A 58 12.31 -15.69 1.37
C GLU A 58 12.73 -14.22 1.34
N LEU A 59 11.97 -13.34 1.99
CA LEU A 59 12.39 -11.98 2.30
C LEU A 59 12.84 -11.92 3.76
N ASP A 60 14.13 -11.69 3.96
CA ASP A 60 14.74 -11.47 5.26
C ASP A 60 15.00 -9.97 5.45
N LEU A 61 13.93 -9.25 5.77
CA LEU A 61 13.90 -7.81 5.90
C LEU A 61 13.32 -7.42 7.27
N ASP A 62 13.87 -6.36 7.85
CA ASP A 62 13.27 -5.71 9.01
C ASP A 62 12.01 -4.91 8.63
N GLY A 63 11.32 -4.40 9.65
CA GLY A 63 10.07 -3.64 9.47
C GLY A 63 10.21 -2.47 8.49
N PRO A 64 11.21 -1.58 8.67
CA PRO A 64 11.42 -0.45 7.78
C PRO A 64 11.77 -0.86 6.35
N SER A 65 12.64 -1.87 6.17
CA SER A 65 13.04 -2.32 4.83
C SER A 65 11.90 -3.00 4.08
N PHE A 66 11.06 -3.78 4.77
CA PHE A 66 9.89 -4.37 4.16
C PHE A 66 8.82 -3.33 3.81
N HIS A 67 8.61 -2.32 4.67
CA HIS A 67 7.75 -1.18 4.36
C HIS A 67 8.25 -0.42 3.12
N ALA A 68 9.55 -0.12 3.05
CA ALA A 68 10.16 0.54 1.89
C ALA A 68 9.98 -0.27 0.60
N LEU A 69 10.13 -1.60 0.68
CA LEU A 69 9.88 -2.50 -0.46
C LEU A 69 8.43 -2.45 -0.94
N CYS A 70 7.46 -2.43 -0.01
CA CYS A 70 6.05 -2.29 -0.36
C CYS A 70 5.81 -0.97 -1.09
N VAL A 71 6.31 0.15 -0.56
CA VAL A 71 6.16 1.47 -1.18
C VAL A 71 6.81 1.52 -2.56
N ALA A 72 8.04 1.02 -2.69
CA ALA A 72 8.75 0.99 -3.96
C ALA A 72 8.02 0.14 -5.02
N ARG A 73 7.35 -0.96 -4.60
CA ARG A 73 6.52 -1.75 -5.52
C ARG A 73 5.33 -0.94 -6.03
N LEU A 74 4.69 -0.15 -5.18
CA LEU A 74 3.57 0.70 -5.59
C LEU A 74 4.01 1.84 -6.50
N ASP A 75 5.20 2.39 -6.28
CA ASP A 75 5.78 3.40 -7.17
C ASP A 75 5.99 2.82 -8.58
N LYS A 76 6.43 1.57 -8.71
CA LYS A 76 6.51 0.86 -10.01
C LYS A 76 5.14 0.66 -10.67
N ILE A 77 4.10 0.35 -9.90
CA ILE A 77 2.72 0.24 -10.43
C ILE A 77 2.28 1.60 -10.97
N ASN A 78 2.57 2.67 -10.24
CA ASN A 78 2.25 4.02 -10.66
C ASN A 78 3.03 4.40 -11.93
N GLU A 79 4.34 4.11 -12.01
CA GLU A 79 5.17 4.38 -13.19
C GLU A 79 4.71 3.66 -14.46
N ALA A 80 4.10 2.48 -14.32
CA ALA A 80 3.56 1.70 -15.44
C ALA A 80 2.23 2.24 -16.02
N ARG A 81 1.75 3.40 -15.54
CA ARG A 81 0.55 4.07 -16.06
C ARG A 81 0.74 4.57 -17.49
N GLU A 82 -0.37 4.70 -18.23
CA GLU A 82 -0.33 5.28 -19.58
C GLU A 82 0.12 6.76 -19.53
N PRO A 83 0.93 7.21 -20.49
CA PRO A 83 1.32 8.62 -20.58
C PRO A 83 0.09 9.54 -20.65
N GLY A 84 0.06 10.57 -19.80
CA GLY A 84 -1.08 11.49 -19.69
C GLY A 84 -2.14 11.07 -18.68
N THR A 85 -1.99 9.92 -18.03
CA THR A 85 -2.81 9.55 -16.87
C THR A 85 -2.32 10.28 -15.62
N ASP A 86 -3.27 10.76 -14.80
CA ASP A 86 -2.98 11.40 -13.52
C ASP A 86 -2.16 10.50 -12.58
N ASP A 87 -1.35 11.13 -11.73
CA ASP A 87 -0.58 10.42 -10.71
C ASP A 87 -1.51 9.70 -9.72
N GLN A 88 -1.33 8.39 -9.56
CA GLN A 88 -2.14 7.55 -8.69
C GLN A 88 -1.38 7.14 -7.41
N SER A 89 -0.19 7.72 -7.15
CA SER A 89 0.69 7.27 -6.06
C SER A 89 0.01 7.38 -4.69
N ALA A 90 -0.69 8.49 -4.43
CA ALA A 90 -1.41 8.71 -3.18
C ALA A 90 -2.54 7.69 -2.98
N PHE A 91 -3.26 7.35 -4.05
CA PHE A 91 -4.32 6.34 -4.02
C PHE A 91 -3.76 4.95 -3.69
N LEU A 92 -2.69 4.55 -4.38
CA LEU A 92 -2.06 3.24 -4.19
C LEU A 92 -1.50 3.09 -2.77
N LYS A 93 -0.75 4.09 -2.30
CA LYS A 93 -0.15 4.07 -0.95
C LYS A 93 -1.23 4.13 0.13
N GLY A 94 -2.27 4.94 -0.06
CA GLY A 94 -3.41 4.95 0.85
C GLY A 94 -4.16 3.61 0.91
N CYS A 95 -4.30 2.91 -0.23
CA CYS A 95 -4.87 1.56 -0.28
C CYS A 95 -4.04 0.55 0.51
N LEU A 96 -2.71 0.57 0.36
CA LEU A 96 -1.80 -0.27 1.16
C LEU A 96 -2.01 -0.07 2.66
N TYR A 97 -2.10 1.18 3.12
CA TYR A 97 -2.27 1.45 4.54
C TYR A 97 -3.68 1.12 5.05
N ASP A 98 -4.71 1.21 4.20
CA ASP A 98 -6.05 0.72 4.54
C ASP A 98 -6.07 -0.81 4.67
N ILE A 99 -5.41 -1.54 3.77
CA ILE A 99 -5.21 -3.00 3.88
C ILE A 99 -4.44 -3.32 5.16
N ALA A 100 -3.37 -2.59 5.45
CA ALA A 100 -2.54 -2.84 6.61
C ALA A 100 -3.33 -2.74 7.92
N ASP A 101 -4.23 -1.77 8.01
CA ASP A 101 -5.10 -1.61 9.16
C ASP A 101 -6.23 -2.65 9.20
N ARG A 102 -7.01 -2.80 8.12
CA ARG A 102 -8.18 -3.70 8.10
C ARG A 102 -7.82 -5.17 8.27
N CYS A 103 -6.71 -5.58 7.68
CA CYS A 103 -6.24 -6.96 7.73
C CYS A 103 -5.24 -7.19 8.88
N MET A 104 -5.00 -6.19 9.74
CA MET A 104 -3.99 -6.24 10.80
C MET A 104 -2.61 -6.69 10.30
N MET A 105 -2.28 -6.32 9.05
CA MET A 105 -1.01 -6.71 8.44
C MET A 105 0.12 -6.01 9.18
N ARG A 106 1.07 -6.82 9.66
CA ARG A 106 2.32 -6.32 10.24
C ARG A 106 3.39 -6.26 9.16
N PHE A 107 4.23 -5.23 9.19
CA PHE A 107 5.39 -5.11 8.30
C PHE A 107 6.60 -5.92 8.80
N VAL A 108 6.43 -6.71 9.86
CA VAL A 108 7.44 -7.62 10.41
C VAL A 108 6.96 -9.06 10.28
N ARG A 109 7.90 -10.02 10.21
CA ARG A 109 7.56 -11.45 10.20
C ARG A 109 6.85 -11.81 11.53
N PRO A 110 5.76 -12.59 11.51
CA PRO A 110 5.19 -13.13 12.74
C PRO A 110 6.23 -13.97 13.47
N GLN A 111 6.32 -13.81 14.79
CA GLN A 111 7.12 -14.71 15.64
C GLN A 111 6.42 -16.05 15.84
#